data_AF-A0A0K1E2N3-F1
#
_entry.id   AF-A0A0K1E2N3-F1
#
_cell.length_a   1.000
_cell.length_b   1.000
_cell.length_c   1.000
_cell.angle_alpha   90.00
_cell.angle_beta   90.00
_cell.angle_gamma   90.00
#
_symmetry.space_group_name_H-M   'P 1'
#
loop_
_entity.id
_entity.type
_entity.pdbx_description
1 polymer ?
#
loop_
_entity_poly.entity_id
_entity_poly.type
_entity_poly.pdbx_seq_one_letter_code
_entity_poly.pdbx_strand_id
1 'polypeptide(L)'
;MEDGKPVFETNLPPDKAQKVVEILRQVYDPEIPINVYDLGLIRKVWLEDGVLKVVMTLTAVGCPVAGNVAQEVGYAIQSAVPEAQDVEVEVDFEKPWDPTQMTPQGREMFKAIYGYDIVEQYLAAQA
;
A
#
# COMPACT_ATOMS: atom_id res chain seq x y z
N MET A 1 7.32 -5.90 16.03
CA MET A 1 7.10 -6.16 14.60
C MET A 1 8.33 -6.88 14.12
N GLU A 2 8.21 -8.03 13.45
CA GLU A 2 9.39 -8.74 12.93
C GLU A 2 10.13 -7.82 11.95
N ASP A 3 11.32 -7.37 12.34
CA ASP A 3 12.18 -6.49 11.56
C ASP A 3 12.47 -7.10 10.19
N GLY A 4 11.80 -6.60 9.14
CA GLY A 4 12.14 -6.87 7.74
C GLY A 4 11.09 -7.60 6.90
N LYS A 5 9.95 -8.03 7.46
CA LYS A 5 8.84 -8.56 6.63
C LYS A 5 7.97 -7.42 6.09
N PRO A 6 7.62 -7.42 4.79
CA PRO A 6 6.63 -6.49 4.25
C PRO A 6 5.29 -6.68 4.96
N VAL A 7 4.50 -5.60 5.07
CA VAL A 7 3.13 -5.68 5.60
C VAL A 7 2.12 -6.23 4.58
N PHE A 8 2.56 -6.54 3.37
CA PHE A 8 1.77 -7.17 2.30
C PHE A 8 2.21 -8.62 2.07
N GLU A 9 1.31 -9.44 1.54
CA GLU A 9 1.60 -10.81 1.13
C GLU A 9 2.46 -10.85 -0.13
N THR A 10 3.52 -11.65 -0.15
CA THR A 10 4.41 -11.74 -1.31
C THR A 10 5.06 -13.10 -1.47
N ASN A 11 5.30 -13.50 -2.73
CA ASN A 11 6.14 -14.64 -3.10
C ASN A 11 7.54 -14.19 -3.58
N LEU A 12 7.83 -12.89 -3.56
CA LEU A 12 9.10 -12.36 -4.00
C LEU A 12 10.24 -12.76 -3.05
N PRO A 13 11.46 -13.00 -3.56
CA PRO A 13 12.65 -13.10 -2.74
C PRO A 13 12.81 -11.90 -1.79
N PRO A 14 13.35 -12.09 -0.56
CA PRO A 14 13.44 -11.03 0.44
C PRO A 14 14.10 -9.73 -0.04
N ASP A 15 15.16 -9.83 -0.85
CA ASP A 15 15.86 -8.66 -1.40
C ASP A 15 14.98 -7.84 -2.35
N LYS A 16 14.12 -8.50 -3.13
CA LYS A 16 13.16 -7.83 -4.03
C LYS A 16 11.98 -7.28 -3.25
N ALA A 17 11.46 -8.05 -2.30
CA ALA A 17 10.40 -7.59 -1.41
C ALA A 17 10.82 -6.31 -0.68
N GLN A 18 12.07 -6.22 -0.21
CA GLN A 18 12.61 -5.02 0.42
C GLN A 18 12.70 -3.83 -0.56
N LYS A 19 13.19 -4.03 -1.78
CA LYS A 19 13.20 -2.97 -2.82
C LYS A 19 11.79 -2.47 -3.15
N VAL A 20 10.81 -3.37 -3.19
CA VAL A 20 9.40 -3.02 -3.38
C VAL A 20 8.90 -2.16 -2.21
N VAL A 21 9.24 -2.49 -0.97
CA VAL A 21 8.91 -1.63 0.18
C VAL A 21 9.53 -0.24 0.04
N GLU A 22 10.81 -0.16 -0.36
CA GLU A 22 11.52 1.11 -0.55
C GLU A 22 10.90 1.99 -1.63
N ILE A 23 10.48 1.40 -2.77
CA ILE A 23 9.85 2.17 -3.85
C ILE A 23 8.43 2.60 -3.50
N LEU A 24 7.66 1.74 -2.81
CA LEU A 24 6.29 2.06 -2.38
C LEU A 24 6.26 3.19 -1.35
N ARG A 25 7.33 3.38 -0.57
CA ARG A 25 7.48 4.54 0.33
C ARG A 25 7.67 5.87 -0.40
N GLN A 26 7.88 5.84 -1.72
CA GLN A 26 8.01 7.04 -2.56
C GLN A 26 6.71 7.42 -3.27
N VAL A 27 5.71 6.53 -3.25
CA VAL A 27 4.38 6.78 -3.82
C VAL A 27 3.43 7.21 -2.71
N TYR A 28 2.78 8.35 -2.87
CA TYR A 28 1.94 8.99 -1.84
C TYR A 28 0.48 8.98 -2.26
N ASP A 29 -0.41 8.82 -1.27
CA ASP A 29 -1.83 9.03 -1.49
C ASP A 29 -2.11 10.54 -1.66
N PRO A 30 -2.93 10.95 -2.66
CA PRO A 30 -3.17 12.36 -2.98
C PRO A 30 -4.08 13.07 -1.98
N GLU A 31 -4.86 12.33 -1.19
CA GLU A 31 -5.78 12.88 -0.19
C GLU A 31 -5.16 12.85 1.22
N ILE A 32 -4.47 11.77 1.56
CA ILE A 32 -3.75 11.58 2.81
C ILE A 32 -2.25 11.56 2.46
N PRO A 33 -1.47 12.62 2.74
CA PRO A 33 -0.09 12.77 2.24
C PRO A 33 0.92 11.89 3.02
N ILE A 34 0.67 10.59 3.00
CA ILE A 34 1.44 9.50 3.57
C ILE A 34 1.63 8.47 2.44
N ASN A 35 2.75 7.75 2.48
CA ASN A 35 3.04 6.78 1.43
C ASN A 35 2.09 5.57 1.48
N VAL A 36 1.85 4.97 0.32
CA VAL A 36 0.89 3.86 0.16
C VAL A 36 1.26 2.60 0.96
N TYR A 37 2.55 2.42 1.28
CA TYR A 37 3.02 1.32 2.12
C TYR A 37 2.65 1.53 3.59
N ASP A 38 2.95 2.69 4.15
CA ASP A 38 2.70 3.02 5.56
C ASP A 38 1.20 3.27 5.83
N LEU A 39 0.44 3.67 4.80
CA LEU A 39 -1.02 3.64 4.85
C LEU A 39 -1.61 2.22 4.84
N GLY A 40 -0.83 1.20 4.47
CA GLY A 40 -1.33 -0.17 4.38
C GLY A 40 -2.26 -0.39 3.18
N LEU A 41 -2.06 0.33 2.07
CA LEU A 41 -2.91 0.19 0.88
C LEU A 41 -2.57 -1.04 0.04
N ILE A 42 -1.36 -1.56 0.15
CA ILE A 42 -0.89 -2.72 -0.61
C ILE A 42 -1.20 -4.00 0.16
N ARG A 43 -1.96 -4.91 -0.45
CA ARG A 43 -2.36 -6.20 0.15
C ARG A 43 -1.46 -7.33 -0.29
N LYS A 44 -1.15 -7.38 -1.59
CA LYS A 44 -0.45 -8.50 -2.20
C LYS A 44 0.44 -8.04 -3.36
N VAL A 45 1.65 -8.57 -3.45
CA VAL A 45 2.58 -8.36 -4.58
C VAL A 45 3.24 -9.68 -4.94
N TRP A 46 2.82 -10.30 -6.05
CA TRP A 46 3.31 -11.62 -6.47
C TRP A 46 3.85 -11.57 -7.89
N LEU A 47 4.88 -12.36 -8.16
CA LEU A 47 5.37 -12.62 -9.52
C LEU A 47 4.93 -14.03 -9.93
N GLU A 48 4.10 -14.14 -10.96
CA GLU A 48 3.61 -15.41 -11.50
C GLU A 48 3.73 -15.39 -13.02
N ASP A 49 4.37 -16.39 -13.61
CA ASP A 49 4.53 -16.53 -15.07
C ASP A 49 5.08 -15.27 -15.78
N GLY A 50 5.92 -14.50 -15.09
CA GLY A 50 6.50 -13.25 -15.60
C GLY A 50 5.61 -12.01 -15.43
N VAL A 51 4.43 -12.14 -14.83
CA VAL A 51 3.49 -11.03 -14.56
C VAL A 51 3.50 -10.68 -13.07
N LEU A 52 3.69 -9.40 -12.76
CA LEU A 52 3.50 -8.87 -11.41
C LEU A 52 2.01 -8.65 -11.16
N LYS A 53 1.45 -9.40 -10.21
CA LYS A 53 0.09 -9.20 -9.72
C LYS A 53 0.12 -8.42 -8.43
N VAL A 54 -0.48 -7.23 -8.46
CA VAL A 54 -0.57 -6.32 -7.32
C VAL A 54 -2.03 -6.20 -6.93
N VAL A 55 -2.35 -6.55 -5.68
CA VAL A 55 -3.67 -6.27 -5.10
C VAL A 55 -3.53 -5.14 -4.11
N MET A 56 -4.32 -4.09 -4.29
CA MET A 56 -4.33 -2.93 -3.41
C MET A 56 -5.75 -2.45 -3.10
N THR A 57 -5.87 -1.52 -2.18
CA THR A 57 -7.11 -0.81 -1.87
C THR A 57 -6.86 0.70 -1.91
N LEU A 58 -7.92 1.48 -1.70
CA LEU A 58 -7.90 2.92 -1.75
C LEU A 58 -8.52 3.50 -0.48
N THR A 59 -8.01 4.66 -0.08
CA THR A 59 -8.55 5.47 1.02
C THR A 59 -9.94 6.05 0.67
N ALA A 60 -10.16 6.36 -0.62
CA ALA A 60 -11.42 6.88 -1.15
C ALA A 60 -11.99 6.01 -2.28
N VAL A 61 -13.25 5.59 -2.13
CA VAL A 61 -13.97 4.79 -3.12
C VAL A 61 -14.62 5.71 -4.17
N GLY A 62 -14.38 5.42 -5.45
CA GLY A 62 -15.09 6.07 -6.57
C GLY A 62 -14.48 7.38 -7.11
N CYS A 63 -13.29 7.77 -6.64
CA CYS A 63 -12.59 8.95 -7.16
C CYS A 63 -11.80 8.61 -8.44
N PRO A 64 -11.94 9.35 -9.57
CA PRO A 64 -11.17 9.10 -10.79
C PRO A 64 -9.66 9.24 -10.60
N VAL A 65 -9.22 10.01 -9.59
CA VAL A 65 -7.80 10.18 -9.22
C VAL A 65 -7.20 8.89 -8.69
N ALA A 66 -8.02 8.02 -8.09
CA ALA A 66 -7.54 6.80 -7.48
C ALA A 66 -7.04 5.76 -8.50
N GLY A 67 -7.53 5.83 -9.76
CA GLY A 67 -6.98 5.07 -10.87
C GLY A 67 -5.53 5.45 -11.20
N ASN A 68 -5.15 6.72 -11.00
CA ASN A 68 -3.78 7.18 -11.25
C ASN A 68 -2.80 6.61 -10.22
N VAL A 69 -3.20 6.56 -8.94
CA VAL A 69 -2.36 5.98 -7.87
C VAL A 69 -2.12 4.50 -8.11
N ALA A 70 -3.15 3.75 -8.52
CA ALA A 70 -3.00 2.32 -8.82
C ALA A 70 -2.00 2.08 -9.96
N GLN A 71 -2.04 2.89 -11.02
CA GLN A 71 -1.08 2.83 -12.12
C GLN A 71 0.34 3.19 -11.66
N GLU A 72 0.48 4.26 -10.87
CA GLU A 72 1.77 4.69 -10.31
C GLU A 72 2.40 3.59 -9.44
N VAL A 73 1.61 2.95 -8.59
CA VAL A 73 2.02 1.80 -7.78
C VAL A 73 2.51 0.65 -8.67
N GLY A 74 1.75 0.30 -9.71
CA GLY A 74 2.14 -0.77 -10.64
C GLY A 74 3.50 -0.49 -11.29
N TYR A 75 3.69 0.70 -11.84
CA TYR A 75 4.96 1.09 -12.47
C TYR A 75 6.12 1.17 -11.47
N ALA A 76 5.87 1.68 -10.26
CA ALA A 76 6.87 1.73 -9.20
C ALA A 76 7.35 0.32 -8.83
N ILE A 77 6.43 -0.62 -8.59
CA ILE A 77 6.77 -2.01 -8.24
C ILE A 77 7.52 -2.68 -9.41
N GLN A 78 7.07 -2.50 -10.66
CA GLN A 78 7.74 -3.05 -11.83
C GLN A 78 9.21 -2.59 -11.93
N SER A 79 9.51 -1.34 -11.57
CA SER A 79 10.89 -0.83 -11.55
C SER A 79 11.80 -1.55 -10.55
N ALA A 80 11.24 -2.12 -9.47
CA ALA A 80 11.98 -2.87 -8.45
C ALA A 80 12.18 -4.36 -8.82
N VAL A 81 11.45 -4.86 -9.82
CA VAL A 81 11.42 -6.27 -10.24
C VAL A 81 11.60 -6.34 -11.77
N PRO A 82 12.82 -6.09 -12.29
CA PRO A 82 13.08 -5.90 -13.72
C PRO A 82 12.84 -7.14 -14.59
N GLU A 83 12.76 -8.34 -14.00
CA GLU A 83 12.41 -9.56 -14.72
C GLU A 83 10.91 -9.72 -15.00
N ALA A 84 10.07 -8.88 -14.40
CA ALA A 84 8.64 -8.84 -14.70
C ALA A 84 8.42 -8.29 -16.11
N GLN A 85 7.72 -9.06 -16.94
CA GLN A 85 7.39 -8.70 -18.31
C GLN A 85 6.16 -7.80 -18.38
N ASP A 86 5.25 -7.94 -17.41
CA ASP A 86 4.02 -7.16 -17.32
C ASP A 86 3.63 -6.92 -15.85
N VAL A 87 2.72 -5.97 -15.63
CA VAL A 87 2.15 -5.66 -14.31
C VAL A 87 0.64 -5.51 -14.40
N GLU A 88 -0.07 -6.27 -13.59
CA GLU A 88 -1.51 -6.22 -13.41
C GLU A 88 -1.81 -5.69 -12.02
N VAL A 89 -2.56 -4.59 -11.95
CA VAL A 89 -2.98 -3.99 -10.68
C VAL A 89 -4.49 -4.16 -10.52
N GLU A 90 -4.86 -4.88 -9.46
CA GLU A 90 -6.24 -5.07 -9.04
C GLU A 90 -6.52 -4.18 -7.81
N VAL A 91 -7.57 -3.37 -7.91
CA VAL A 91 -8.08 -2.60 -6.78
C VAL A 91 -9.25 -3.37 -6.18
N ASP A 92 -9.06 -3.90 -4.98
CA ASP A 92 -10.10 -4.63 -4.25
C ASP A 92 -11.01 -3.64 -3.51
N PHE A 93 -12.18 -3.43 -4.10
CA PHE A 93 -13.27 -2.59 -3.59
C PHE A 93 -14.23 -3.35 -2.66
N GLU A 94 -14.17 -4.68 -2.60
CA GLU A 94 -15.06 -5.47 -1.73
C GLU A 94 -14.64 -5.34 -0.27
N LYS A 95 -13.33 -5.20 -0.03
CA LYS A 95 -12.76 -4.90 1.28
C LYS A 95 -12.31 -3.45 1.29
N PRO A 96 -13.08 -2.51 1.87
CA PRO A 96 -12.62 -1.13 1.99
C PRO A 96 -11.38 -1.05 2.89
N TRP A 97 -10.60 -0.01 2.70
CA TRP A 97 -9.53 0.34 3.63
C TRP A 97 -10.10 0.77 4.98
N ASP A 98 -9.40 0.42 6.06
CA ASP A 98 -9.67 0.91 7.40
C ASP A 98 -8.38 1.43 8.06
N PRO A 99 -8.47 2.45 8.94
CA PRO A 99 -7.29 3.03 9.59
C PRO A 99 -6.42 2.05 10.37
N THR A 100 -6.95 0.90 10.79
CA THR A 100 -6.19 -0.10 11.55
C THR A 100 -5.17 -0.84 10.68
N GLN A 101 -5.29 -0.74 9.34
CA GLN A 101 -4.34 -1.30 8.37
C GLN A 101 -3.03 -0.49 8.27
N MET A 102 -2.98 0.73 8.82
CA MET A 102 -1.74 1.51 8.82
C MET A 102 -0.63 0.82 9.59
N THR A 103 0.61 0.99 9.10
CA THR A 103 1.78 0.64 9.90
C THR A 103 1.87 1.56 11.13
N PRO A 104 2.57 1.17 12.21
CA PRO A 104 2.82 2.08 13.32
C PRO A 104 3.49 3.38 12.88
N GLN A 105 4.37 3.33 11.87
CA GLN A 105 4.99 4.52 11.29
C GLN A 105 3.95 5.39 10.56
N GLY A 106 3.06 4.79 9.76
CA GLY A 106 1.96 5.50 9.10
C GLY A 106 1.00 6.17 10.09
N ARG A 107 0.65 5.48 11.19
CA ARG A 107 -0.17 6.04 12.26
C ARG A 107 0.50 7.25 12.93
N GLU A 108 1.80 7.16 13.23
CA GLU A 108 2.54 8.29 13.80
C GLU A 108 2.68 9.47 12.81
N MET A 109 2.90 9.19 11.52
CA MET A 109 2.87 10.23 10.47
C MET A 109 1.51 10.92 10.40
N PHE A 110 0.42 10.15 10.42
CA PHE A 110 -0.94 10.70 10.40
C PHE A 110 -1.18 11.62 11.60
N LYS A 111 -0.81 11.17 12.81
CA LYS A 111 -0.92 11.98 14.03
C LYS A 111 -0.11 13.26 13.95
N ALA A 112 1.09 13.21 13.36
CA ALA A 112 1.92 14.40 13.17
C ALA A 112 1.32 15.41 12.19
N ILE A 113 0.62 14.95 11.15
CA ILE A 113 -0.01 15.81 10.13
C ILE A 113 -1.33 16.41 10.65
N TYR A 114 -2.18 15.60 11.26
CA TYR A 114 -3.56 15.99 11.58
C TYR A 114 -3.82 16.28 13.07
N GLY A 115 -2.88 15.95 13.96
CA GLY A 115 -2.95 16.26 15.39
C GLY A 115 -3.86 15.34 16.21
N TYR A 116 -4.37 14.24 15.65
CA TYR A 116 -5.19 13.26 16.36
C TYR A 116 -4.93 11.83 15.86
N ASP A 117 -5.39 10.85 16.64
CA ASP A 117 -5.25 9.44 16.33
C ASP A 117 -6.51 8.89 15.64
N ILE A 118 -6.46 8.77 14.31
CA ILE A 118 -7.59 8.26 13.52
C ILE A 118 -7.92 6.79 13.82
N VAL A 119 -6.94 5.99 14.28
CA VAL A 119 -7.18 4.59 14.64
C VAL A 119 -8.02 4.52 15.91
N GLU A 120 -7.69 5.34 16.92
CA GLU A 120 -8.50 5.41 18.15
C GLU A 120 -9.92 5.89 17.88
N GLN A 121 -10.07 6.93 17.05
CA GLN A 121 -11.41 7.41 16.67
C GLN A 121 -12.22 6.36 15.91
N TYR A 122 -11.59 5.66 14.97
CA TYR A 122 -12.23 4.60 14.19
C TYR A 122 -12.69 3.43 15.06
N LEU A 123 -11.87 3.01 16.03
CA LEU A 123 -12.24 1.96 16.98
C LEU A 123 -13.33 2.41 17.95
N ALA A 124 -13.27 3.66 18.45
CA ALA A 124 -14.27 4.22 19.33
C ALA A 124 -15.64 4.38 18.67
N ALA A 125 -15.70 4.65 17.36
CA ALA A 125 -16.94 4.78 16.60
C ALA A 125 -17.66 3.44 16.35
N GLN A 126 -17.00 2.30 16.64
CA GLN A 126 -17.54 0.94 16.46
C GLN A 126 -17.91 0.25 17.78
N ALA A 127 -17.64 0.90 18.91
CA ALA A 127 -17.99 0.44 20.25
C ALA A 127 -19.38 0.92 20.67
#